data_AF-A0A957XQA0-F1
#
_entry.id   AF-A0A957XQA0-F1
#
_cell.length_a   1.000
_cell.length_b   1.000
_cell.length_c   1.000
_cell.angle_alpha   90.00
_cell.angle_beta   90.00
_cell.angle_gamma   90.00
#
_symmetry.space_group_name_H-M   'P 1'
#
loop_
_entity.id
_entity.type
_entity.pdbx_description
1 polymer ?
#
loop_
_entity_poly.entity_id
_entity_poly.type
_entity_poly.pdbx_seq_one_letter_code
_entity_poly.pdbx_strand_id
1 'polypeptide(L)'
;MERAANKAARILQIESLLLAYPEGLKPAEIARKLGGVHRSTITRMLNDLPKHIYVDDMDDGKWKIDWDSYMVNIRLSLHEAMAV
;
A
#
# COMPACT_ATOMS: atom_id res chain seq x y z
N MET A 1 20.00 8.17 4.68
CA MET A 1 19.68 6.93 3.94
C MET A 1 18.69 6.04 4.69
N GLU A 2 18.92 5.75 5.98
CA GLU A 2 18.07 4.85 6.78
C GLU A 2 16.57 5.20 6.80
N ARG A 3 16.20 6.48 6.97
CA ARG A 3 14.79 6.90 6.99
C ARG A 3 14.05 6.65 5.68
N ALA A 4 14.69 6.88 4.55
CA ALA A 4 14.10 6.65 3.23
C ALA A 4 13.91 5.15 2.97
N ALA A 5 14.90 4.34 3.34
CA ALA A 5 14.81 2.88 3.28
C ALA A 5 13.68 2.34 4.18
N ASN A 6 13.58 2.83 5.41
CA ASN A 6 12.51 2.43 6.35
C ASN A 6 11.12 2.81 5.83
N LYS A 7 11.00 3.97 5.16
CA LYS A 7 9.75 4.41 4.52
C LYS A 7 9.38 3.50 3.36
N ALA A 8 10.31 3.21 2.45
CA ALA A 8 10.07 2.30 1.33
C ALA A 8 9.67 0.90 1.81
N ALA A 9 10.38 0.34 2.79
CA ALA A 9 10.04 -0.94 3.40
C ALA A 9 8.62 -0.93 4.00
N ARG A 10 8.22 0.18 4.63
CA ARG A 10 6.87 0.33 5.19
C ARG A 10 5.79 0.41 4.11
N ILE A 11 6.06 1.08 2.99
CA ILE A 11 5.12 1.12 1.85
C ILE A 11 4.89 -0.29 1.31
N LEU A 12 5.95 -1.07 1.10
CA LEU A 12 5.85 -2.46 0.67
C LEU A 12 5.06 -3.34 1.64
N GLN A 13 5.23 -3.13 2.95
CA GLN A 13 4.44 -3.84 3.96
C GLN A 13 2.95 -3.48 3.91
N ILE A 14 2.61 -2.20 3.70
CA ILE A 14 1.20 -1.77 3.55
C ILE A 14 0.60 -2.40 2.30
N GLU A 15 1.31 -2.37 1.18
CA GLU A 15 0.87 -2.96 -0.08
C GLU A 15 0.66 -4.48 0.04
N SER A 16 1.65 -5.21 0.57
CA SER A 16 1.54 -6.65 0.81
C SER A 16 0.37 -6.99 1.73
N LEU A 17 0.12 -6.16 2.73
CA LEU A 17 -1.03 -6.33 3.60
C LEU A 17 -2.34 -6.13 2.84
N LEU A 18 -2.49 -5.07 2.04
CA LEU A 18 -3.71 -4.83 1.29
C LEU A 18 -3.97 -5.89 0.20
N LEU A 19 -2.92 -6.51 -0.36
CA LEU A 19 -3.06 -7.66 -1.25
C LEU A 19 -3.67 -8.88 -0.54
N ALA A 20 -3.35 -9.07 0.75
CA ALA A 20 -3.90 -10.16 1.56
C ALA A 20 -5.32 -9.90 2.07
N TYR A 21 -5.80 -8.65 2.03
CA TYR A 21 -7.13 -8.22 2.50
C TYR A 21 -7.83 -7.41 1.39
N PRO A 22 -8.32 -8.08 0.32
CA PRO A 22 -8.93 -7.42 -0.83
C PRO A 22 -10.19 -6.61 -0.51
N GLU A 23 -10.88 -6.94 0.60
CA GLU A 23 -12.00 -6.15 1.14
C GLU A 23 -11.58 -4.79 1.70
N GLY A 24 -10.27 -4.56 1.82
CA GLY A 24 -9.67 -3.34 2.33
C GLY A 24 -9.57 -3.29 3.85
N LEU A 25 -8.76 -2.36 4.33
CA LEU A 25 -8.52 -2.17 5.77
C LEU A 25 -8.56 -0.69 6.13
N LYS A 26 -9.10 -0.37 7.30
CA LYS A 26 -9.01 0.98 7.85
C LYS A 26 -7.58 1.27 8.28
N PRO A 27 -7.14 2.55 8.30
CA PRO A 27 -5.82 2.94 8.78
C PRO A 27 -5.48 2.40 10.17
N ALA A 28 -6.47 2.31 11.07
CA ALA A 28 -6.27 1.76 12.42
C ALA A 28 -6.03 0.24 12.42
N GLU A 29 -6.60 -0.49 11.48
CA GLU A 29 -6.41 -1.94 11.34
C GLU A 29 -5.04 -2.24 10.73
N ILE A 30 -4.66 -1.49 9.70
CA ILE A 30 -3.32 -1.53 9.12
C ILE A 30 -2.27 -1.28 10.22
N ALA A 31 -2.46 -0.24 11.03
CA ALA A 31 -1.52 0.11 12.08
C ALA A 31 -1.35 -1.02 13.12
N ARG A 32 -2.46 -1.67 13.51
CA ARG A 32 -2.43 -2.84 14.41
C ARG A 32 -1.72 -4.03 13.78
N LYS A 33 -2.04 -4.36 12.52
CA LYS A 33 -1.47 -5.52 11.81
C LYS A 33 0.02 -5.36 11.51
N LEU A 34 0.51 -4.13 11.34
CA LEU A 34 1.94 -3.83 11.11
C LEU A 34 2.80 -3.77 12.39
N GLY A 35 2.31 -4.34 13.50
CA GLY A 35 3.05 -4.41 14.77
C GLY A 35 2.81 -3.24 15.71
N GLY A 36 1.65 -2.57 15.63
CA GLY A 36 1.26 -1.53 16.57
C GLY A 36 1.82 -0.14 16.25
N VAL A 37 1.85 0.24 14.97
CA VAL A 37 2.21 1.59 14.55
C VAL A 37 1.10 2.58 14.94
N HIS A 38 1.41 3.87 15.08
CA HIS A 38 0.37 4.89 15.29
C HIS A 38 -0.48 5.09 14.03
N ARG A 39 -1.81 5.20 14.19
CA ARG A 39 -2.75 5.48 13.08
C ARG A 39 -2.32 6.71 12.27
N SER A 40 -1.91 7.79 12.93
CA SER A 40 -1.48 9.03 12.28
C SER A 40 -0.25 8.85 11.38
N THR A 41 0.66 7.94 11.74
CA THR A 41 1.81 7.58 10.91
C THR A 41 1.34 6.87 9.64
N ILE A 42 0.43 5.90 9.77
CA ILE A 42 -0.16 5.22 8.61
C ILE A 42 -0.87 6.23 7.71
N THR A 43 -1.78 7.04 8.24
CA THR A 43 -2.52 8.03 7.46
C THR A 43 -1.62 9.01 6.71
N ARG A 44 -0.50 9.46 7.31
CA ARG A 44 0.46 10.35 6.64
C ARG A 44 1.10 9.70 5.41
N MET A 45 1.31 8.40 5.44
CA MET A 45 1.93 7.67 4.33
C MET A 45 1.05 7.57 3.09
N LEU A 46 -0.25 7.87 3.19
CA LEU A 46 -1.17 7.82 2.05
C LEU A 46 -0.64 8.59 0.83
N ASN A 47 -0.02 9.75 1.06
CA ASN A 47 0.54 10.59 -0.01
C ASN A 47 1.76 9.96 -0.71
N ASP A 48 2.37 8.96 -0.08
CA ASP A 48 3.56 8.28 -0.55
C ASP A 48 3.26 6.88 -1.09
N LEU A 49 2.01 6.42 -1.00
CA LEU A 49 1.62 5.11 -1.49
C LEU A 49 1.56 5.10 -3.02
N PRO A 50 1.80 3.93 -3.64
CA PRO A 50 1.54 3.72 -5.06
C PRO A 50 0.11 4.10 -5.45
N LYS A 51 -0.06 4.60 -6.67
CA LYS A 51 -1.34 5.11 -7.18
C LYS A 51 -2.45 4.06 -7.29
N HIS A 52 -2.10 2.78 -7.31
CA HIS A 52 -3.07 1.68 -7.29
C HIS A 52 -3.63 1.40 -5.90
N ILE A 53 -3.15 2.08 -4.85
CA ILE A 53 -3.78 2.05 -3.53
C ILE A 53 -4.66 3.28 -3.38
N TYR A 54 -5.93 3.07 -3.07
CA TYR A 54 -6.92 4.14 -2.94
C TYR A 54 -7.70 4.05 -1.63
N VAL A 55 -8.35 5.15 -1.25
CA VAL A 55 -9.28 5.21 -0.12
C VAL A 55 -10.70 5.10 -0.67
N ASP A 56 -11.44 4.11 -0.18
CA ASP A 56 -12.84 3.91 -0.54
C ASP A 56 -13.74 4.66 0.45
N ASP A 57 -14.15 5.87 0.06
CA ASP A 57 -15.03 6.72 0.87
C ASP A 57 -16.45 6.14 1.02
N MET A 58 -16.86 5.22 0.12
CA MET A 58 -18.14 4.52 0.21
C MET A 58 -18.08 3.30 1.14
N ASP A 59 -16.87 2.84 1.48
CA ASP A 59 -16.62 1.72 2.41
C ASP A 59 -15.84 2.20 3.64
N ASP A 60 -16.33 3.26 4.27
CA ASP A 60 -15.87 3.77 5.58
C ASP A 60 -14.36 4.10 5.62
N GLY A 61 -13.85 4.61 4.50
CA GLY A 61 -12.46 5.06 4.36
C GLY A 61 -11.44 3.92 4.42
N LYS A 62 -11.83 2.71 4.03
CA LYS A 62 -10.90 1.58 3.90
C LYS A 62 -9.93 1.83 2.75
N TRP A 63 -8.70 1.40 2.95
CA TRP A 63 -7.68 1.41 1.93
C TRP A 63 -7.77 0.11 1.14
N LYS A 64 -7.75 0.20 -0.19
CA LYS A 64 -7.93 -0.93 -1.11
C LYS A 64 -6.92 -0.86 -2.25
N ILE A 65 -6.75 -1.99 -2.92
CA ILE A 65 -5.98 -2.09 -4.17
C ILE A 65 -6.94 -2.04 -5.34
N ASP A 66 -6.65 -1.17 -6.29
CA ASP A 66 -7.18 -1.21 -7.64
C ASP A 66 -6.41 -2.30 -8.41
N TRP A 67 -7.08 -3.45 -8.60
CA TRP A 67 -6.49 -4.63 -9.24
C TRP A 67 -6.16 -4.42 -10.72
N ASP A 68 -6.91 -3.58 -11.41
CA ASP A 68 -6.65 -3.30 -12.83
C ASP A 68 -5.35 -2.49 -12.94
N SER A 69 -5.22 -1.45 -12.12
CA SER A 69 -4.01 -0.63 -12.04
C SER A 69 -2.79 -1.42 -11.55
N TYR A 70 -2.98 -2.28 -10.54
CA TYR A 70 -1.93 -3.13 -10.00
C TYR A 70 -1.40 -4.14 -11.03
N MET A 71 -2.30 -4.80 -11.77
CA MET A 71 -1.92 -5.77 -12.80
C MET A 71 -1.17 -5.11 -13.96
N VAL A 72 -1.54 -3.89 -14.35
CA VAL A 72 -0.77 -3.11 -15.33
C VAL A 72 0.63 -2.81 -14.81
N ASN A 73 0.77 -2.40 -13.55
CA ASN A 73 2.06 -2.09 -12.95
C ASN A 73 3.01 -3.31 -12.91
N ILE A 74 2.51 -4.48 -12.50
CA ILE A 74 3.29 -5.73 -12.53
C ILE A 74 3.74 -6.09 -13.96
N ARG A 75 2.83 -5.96 -14.94
CA ARG A 75 3.18 -6.28 -16.32
C ARG A 75 4.29 -5.37 -16.84
N LEU A 76 4.23 -4.08 -16.55
CA LEU A 76 5.28 -3.14 -16.95
C LEU A 76 6.62 -3.48 -16.29
N SER A 77 6.64 -3.72 -14.97
CA SER A 77 7.88 -4.02 -14.26
C SER A 77 8.55 -5.32 -14.73
N LEU A 78 7.77 -6.33 -15.13
CA LEU A 78 8.30 -7.55 -15.72
C LEU A 78 8.91 -7.31 -17.11
N HIS A 79 8.24 -6.55 -17.98
CA HIS A 79 8.77 -6.21 -19.30
C HIS A 79 10.07 -5.42 -19.19
N GLU A 80 10.14 -4.47 -18.25
CA GLU A 80 11.35 -3.71 -17.96
C GLU A 80 12.50 -4.62 -17.49
N ALA A 81 12.22 -5.59 -16.61
CA ALA A 81 13.23 -6.52 -16.11
C ALA A 81 13.75 -7.50 -17.18
N MET A 82 12.92 -7.84 -18.18
CA MET A 82 13.29 -8.73 -19.28
C MET A 82 14.01 -8.01 -20.43
N ALA A 83 13.88 -6.69 -20.52
CA ALA A 83 14.50 -5.87 -21.57
C ALA A 83 15.95 -5.44 -21.25
N VAL A 84 16.54 -5.97 -20.17
CA VAL A 84 17.93 -5.72 -19.72
C VAL A 84 18.87 -6.82 -20.21
#